data_AF-A0A381WUP4-F1
#
_entry.id   AF-A0A381WUP4-F1
#
_cell.length_a   1.000
_cell.length_b   1.000
_cell.length_c   1.000
_cell.angle_alpha   90.00
_cell.angle_beta   90.00
_cell.angle_gamma   90.00
#
_symmetry.space_group_name_H-M   'P 1'
#
loop_
_entity.id
_entity.type
_entity.pdbx_description
1 polymer ?
#
loop_
_entity_poly.entity_id
_entity_poly.type
_entity_poly.pdbx_seq_one_letter_code
_entity_poly.pdbx_strand_id
1 'polypeptide(L)'
;VQPDTDKESAVSELQDELVTQEKSIEIKHAHLFQNLLLGVSIVLILGTAIFALDLILSVVLGCLVIGFNFVWTRQFVRKLLKEGKLLPLDLLFYLTKFVISVIFMFAALTYLDLSPGGLLIGLSNIGLATIILSFIRMMPSK
;
A
#
# COMPACT_ATOMS: atom_id res chain seq x y z
N VAL A 1 50.79 14.11 -15.62
CA VAL A 1 49.68 13.14 -15.64
C VAL A 1 49.13 13.03 -14.22
N GLN A 2 47.93 13.56 -13.98
CA GLN A 2 46.90 13.03 -13.07
C GLN A 2 45.78 14.07 -12.91
N PRO A 3 44.71 14.01 -13.72
CA PRO A 3 43.51 14.81 -13.54
C PRO A 3 42.31 13.90 -13.21
N ASP A 4 42.40 13.05 -12.19
CA ASP A 4 41.37 12.01 -11.96
C ASP A 4 40.72 12.06 -10.57
N THR A 5 41.30 12.74 -9.57
CA THR A 5 40.81 12.69 -8.18
C THR A 5 39.55 13.54 -7.91
N ASP A 6 39.34 14.63 -8.64
CA ASP A 6 38.24 15.57 -8.34
C ASP A 6 36.88 15.16 -8.93
N LYS A 7 36.88 14.30 -9.97
CA LYS A 7 35.65 13.87 -10.64
C LYS A 7 34.96 12.72 -9.91
N GLU A 8 35.72 11.86 -9.24
CA GLU A 8 35.20 10.69 -8.53
C GLU A 8 34.42 11.10 -7.26
N SER A 9 34.90 12.11 -6.54
CA SER A 9 34.21 12.67 -5.36
C SER A 9 32.89 13.34 -5.73
N ALA A 10 32.87 14.18 -6.78
CA ALA A 10 31.66 14.87 -7.23
C ALA A 10 30.60 13.90 -7.79
N VAL A 11 31.04 12.82 -8.45
CA VAL A 11 30.14 11.76 -8.94
C VAL A 11 29.58 10.91 -7.79
N SER A 12 30.35 10.69 -6.72
CA SER A 12 29.89 9.97 -5.54
C SER A 12 28.89 10.78 -4.70
N GLU A 13 29.12 12.09 -4.55
CA GLU A 13 28.18 13.00 -3.86
C GLU A 13 26.85 13.15 -4.64
N LEU A 14 26.92 13.27 -5.97
CA LEU A 14 25.73 13.31 -6.82
C LEU A 14 24.97 11.98 -6.85
N GLN A 15 25.66 10.83 -6.75
CA GLN A 15 25.01 9.53 -6.61
C GLN A 15 24.35 9.37 -5.24
N ASP A 16 24.96 9.84 -4.15
CA ASP A 16 24.34 9.81 -2.82
C ASP A 16 23.14 10.75 -2.73
N GLU A 17 23.20 11.94 -3.37
CA GLU A 17 22.05 12.84 -3.50
C GLU A 17 20.94 12.24 -4.38
N LEU A 18 21.27 11.59 -5.50
CA LEU A 18 20.29 10.89 -6.34
C LEU A 18 19.64 9.71 -5.61
N VAL A 19 20.42 8.88 -4.92
CA VAL A 19 19.93 7.75 -4.13
C VAL A 19 19.08 8.24 -2.95
N THR A 20 19.46 9.35 -2.33
CA THR A 20 18.69 9.99 -1.26
C THR A 20 17.40 10.61 -1.79
N GLN A 21 17.43 11.25 -2.97
CA GLN A 21 16.25 11.82 -3.61
C GLN A 21 15.29 10.73 -4.11
N GLU A 22 15.81 9.65 -4.69
CA GLU A 22 15.02 8.49 -5.16
C GLU A 22 14.36 7.76 -3.98
N LYS A 23 15.09 7.52 -2.88
CA LYS A 23 14.49 7.05 -1.61
C LYS A 23 13.41 8.00 -1.11
N SER A 24 13.64 9.31 -1.17
CA SER A 24 12.69 10.31 -0.69
C SER A 24 11.41 10.31 -1.55
N ILE A 25 11.54 10.17 -2.87
CA ILE A 25 10.41 10.04 -3.81
C ILE A 25 9.65 8.73 -3.59
N GLU A 26 10.33 7.59 -3.41
CA GLU A 26 9.71 6.28 -3.15
C GLU A 26 8.97 6.26 -1.80
N ILE A 27 9.56 6.88 -0.77
CA ILE A 27 8.92 7.05 0.55
C ILE A 27 7.69 7.96 0.43
N LYS A 28 7.78 9.04 -0.34
CA LYS A 28 6.68 9.98 -0.58
C LYS A 28 5.54 9.31 -1.35
N HIS A 29 5.83 8.49 -2.36
CA HIS A 29 4.84 7.72 -3.11
C HIS A 29 4.08 6.73 -2.23
N ALA A 30 4.79 6.00 -1.36
CA ALA A 30 4.13 5.06 -0.46
C ALA A 30 3.23 5.76 0.58
N HIS A 31 3.63 6.94 1.06
CA HIS A 31 2.78 7.77 1.94
C HIS A 31 1.59 8.37 1.20
N LEU A 32 1.76 8.83 -0.03
CA LEU A 32 0.68 9.32 -0.87
C LEU A 32 -0.35 8.21 -1.14
N PHE A 33 0.10 7.01 -1.51
CA PHE A 33 -0.79 5.89 -1.74
C PHE A 33 -1.52 5.46 -0.45
N GLN A 34 -0.84 5.49 0.70
CA GLN A 34 -1.49 5.23 1.99
C GLN A 34 -2.59 6.26 2.31
N ASN A 35 -2.31 7.55 2.08
CA ASN A 35 -3.32 8.60 2.26
C ASN A 35 -4.46 8.47 1.26
N LEU A 36 -4.18 8.08 0.01
CA LEU A 36 -5.21 7.79 -1.00
C LEU A 36 -6.08 6.60 -0.57
N LEU A 37 -5.49 5.51 -0.10
CA LEU A 37 -6.20 4.35 0.46
C LEU A 37 -7.13 4.77 1.59
N LEU A 38 -6.65 5.60 2.52
CA LEU A 38 -7.50 6.12 3.60
C LEU A 38 -8.62 7.02 3.06
N GLY A 39 -8.31 7.92 2.12
CA GLY A 39 -9.28 8.80 1.50
C GLY A 39 -10.38 8.04 0.76
N VAL A 40 -10.00 7.07 -0.06
CA VAL A 40 -10.94 6.19 -0.78
C VAL A 40 -11.74 5.34 0.21
N SER A 41 -11.12 4.84 1.29
CA SER A 41 -11.85 4.15 2.36
C SER A 41 -12.96 5.02 2.93
N ILE A 42 -12.66 6.28 3.28
CA ILE A 42 -13.63 7.21 3.86
C ILE A 42 -14.76 7.49 2.85
N VAL A 43 -14.42 7.74 1.59
CA VAL A 43 -15.41 7.98 0.53
C VAL A 43 -16.31 6.76 0.33
N LEU A 44 -15.75 5.55 0.31
CA LEU A 44 -16.52 4.31 0.20
C LEU A 44 -17.43 4.12 1.40
N ILE A 45 -16.92 4.26 2.63
CA ILE A 45 -17.72 4.12 3.85
C ILE A 45 -18.86 5.14 3.87
N LEU A 46 -18.58 6.40 3.55
CA LEU A 46 -19.57 7.48 3.54
C LEU A 46 -20.61 7.30 2.42
N GLY A 47 -20.16 6.93 1.22
CA GLY A 47 -21.06 6.64 0.10
C GLY A 47 -21.97 5.45 0.38
N THR A 48 -21.43 4.40 1.00
CA THR A 48 -22.25 3.24 1.39
C THR A 48 -23.17 3.58 2.55
N ALA A 49 -22.78 4.46 3.48
CA ALA A 49 -23.64 4.88 4.57
C ALA A 49 -24.88 5.64 4.09
N ILE A 50 -24.80 6.37 2.98
CA ILE A 50 -25.92 7.09 2.38
C ILE A 50 -26.85 6.14 1.61
N PHE A 51 -26.30 5.13 0.94
CA PHE A 51 -27.07 4.21 0.08
C PHE A 51 -27.59 2.96 0.79
N ALA A 52 -26.80 2.37 1.69
CA ALA A 52 -27.11 1.10 2.33
C ALA A 52 -26.35 0.92 3.67
N LEU A 53 -27.01 1.31 4.77
CA LEU A 53 -26.45 1.19 6.13
C LEU A 53 -26.05 -0.25 6.51
N ASP A 54 -26.77 -1.23 6.00
CA ASP A 54 -26.52 -2.66 6.27
C ASP A 54 -25.16 -3.13 5.72
N LEU A 55 -24.68 -2.49 4.64
CA LEU A 55 -23.41 -2.86 4.01
C LEU A 55 -22.19 -2.21 4.67
N ILE A 56 -22.39 -1.21 5.55
CA ILE A 56 -21.28 -0.44 6.15
C ILE A 56 -20.29 -1.38 6.84
N LEU A 57 -20.79 -2.30 7.65
CA LEU A 57 -19.93 -3.19 8.43
C LEU A 57 -19.04 -4.04 7.50
N SER A 58 -19.61 -4.52 6.41
CA SER A 58 -18.90 -5.31 5.40
C SER A 58 -17.88 -4.48 4.62
N VAL A 59 -18.23 -3.24 4.24
CA VAL A 59 -17.33 -2.30 3.55
C VAL A 59 -16.16 -1.90 4.44
N VAL A 60 -16.43 -1.56 5.71
CA VAL A 60 -15.40 -1.21 6.69
C VAL A 60 -14.43 -2.38 6.88
N LEU A 61 -14.95 -3.60 6.99
CA LEU A 61 -14.13 -4.79 7.16
C LEU A 61 -13.24 -5.05 5.93
N GLY A 62 -13.77 -4.88 4.72
CA GLY A 62 -13.01 -4.97 3.47
C GLY A 62 -11.89 -3.92 3.38
N CYS A 63 -12.23 -2.65 3.69
CA CYS A 63 -11.24 -1.56 3.75
C CYS A 63 -10.17 -1.82 4.81
N LEU A 64 -10.54 -2.35 5.98
CA LEU A 64 -9.63 -2.64 7.08
C LEU A 64 -8.64 -3.75 6.70
N VAL A 65 -9.15 -4.85 6.09
CA VAL A 65 -8.32 -5.96 5.62
C VAL A 65 -7.28 -5.46 4.61
N ILE A 66 -7.70 -4.66 3.63
CA ILE A 66 -6.79 -4.07 2.63
C ILE A 66 -5.76 -3.15 3.30
N GLY A 67 -6.22 -2.20 4.14
CA GLY A 67 -5.33 -1.24 4.80
C GLY A 67 -4.30 -1.92 5.71
N PHE A 68 -4.73 -2.89 6.50
CA PHE A 68 -3.86 -3.67 7.38
C PHE A 68 -2.89 -4.54 6.58
N ASN A 69 -3.32 -5.12 5.46
CA ASN A 69 -2.44 -5.84 4.55
C ASN A 69 -1.39 -4.91 3.96
N PHE A 70 -1.80 -3.76 3.44
CA PHE A 70 -0.92 -2.78 2.80
C PHE A 70 0.16 -2.25 3.75
N VAL A 71 -0.19 -1.82 4.97
CA VAL A 71 0.79 -1.30 5.94
C VAL A 71 1.85 -2.35 6.27
N TRP A 72 1.43 -3.60 6.46
CA TRP A 72 2.35 -4.70 6.74
C TRP A 72 3.23 -5.06 5.55
N THR A 73 2.66 -5.15 4.34
CA THR A 73 3.40 -5.41 3.11
C THR A 73 4.40 -4.30 2.84
N ARG A 74 4.04 -3.04 3.13
CA ARG A 74 4.98 -1.91 3.05
C ARG A 74 6.14 -2.06 4.04
N GLN A 75 5.86 -2.46 5.28
CA GLN A 75 6.93 -2.70 6.26
C GLN A 75 7.83 -3.85 5.84
N PHE A 76 7.25 -4.93 5.29
CA PHE A 76 7.99 -6.05 4.71
C PHE A 76 8.92 -5.57 3.63
N VAL A 77 8.39 -4.97 2.56
CA VAL A 77 9.16 -4.47 1.42
C VAL A 77 10.26 -3.53 1.89
N ARG A 78 9.99 -2.63 2.85
CA ARG A 78 11.02 -1.77 3.45
C ARG A 78 12.11 -2.55 4.17
N LYS A 79 11.77 -3.58 4.95
CA LYS A 79 12.77 -4.44 5.60
C LYS A 79 13.60 -5.19 4.56
N LEU A 80 12.95 -5.71 3.51
CA LEU A 80 13.65 -6.39 2.42
C LEU A 80 14.66 -5.49 1.72
N LEU A 81 14.23 -4.28 1.34
CA LEU A 81 15.11 -3.32 0.66
C LEU A 81 16.25 -2.84 1.57
N LYS A 82 16.03 -2.76 2.90
CA LYS A 82 17.07 -2.33 3.86
C LYS A 82 18.06 -3.42 4.20
N GLU A 83 17.60 -4.65 4.41
CA GLU A 83 18.42 -5.75 4.91
C GLU A 83 19.03 -6.57 3.76
N GLY A 84 18.49 -6.46 2.53
CA GLY A 84 19.01 -7.10 1.32
C GLY A 84 18.99 -8.64 1.34
N LYS A 85 18.60 -9.24 2.46
CA LYS A 85 18.49 -10.68 2.69
C LYS A 85 17.05 -11.04 3.04
N LEU A 86 16.40 -11.66 2.06
CA LEU A 86 15.13 -12.34 2.24
C LEU A 86 15.39 -13.71 2.85
N LEU A 87 15.11 -13.90 4.14
CA LEU A 87 14.95 -15.26 4.65
C LEU A 87 13.64 -15.81 4.06
N PRO A 88 13.63 -16.97 3.37
CA PRO A 88 12.40 -17.58 2.84
C PRO A 88 11.33 -17.79 3.92
N LEU A 89 11.78 -17.94 5.18
CA LEU A 89 10.93 -18.07 6.35
C LEU A 89 10.12 -16.79 6.64
N ASP A 90 10.69 -15.61 6.39
CA ASP A 90 10.00 -14.33 6.59
C ASP A 90 8.91 -14.17 5.51
N LEU A 91 9.20 -14.56 4.26
CA LEU A 91 8.19 -14.63 3.21
C LEU A 91 7.06 -15.60 3.55
N LEU A 92 7.40 -16.79 4.07
CA LEU A 92 6.41 -17.80 4.50
C LEU A 92 5.51 -17.26 5.62
N PHE A 93 6.08 -16.50 6.56
CA PHE A 93 5.35 -15.86 7.64
C PHE A 93 4.35 -14.82 7.10
N TYR A 94 4.75 -14.01 6.12
CA TYR A 94 3.85 -13.07 5.45
C TYR A 94 2.76 -13.75 4.62
N LEU A 95 3.09 -14.83 3.91
CA LEU A 95 2.10 -15.63 3.17
C LEU A 95 1.06 -16.23 4.12
N THR A 96 1.52 -16.77 5.25
CA THR A 96 0.64 -17.33 6.29
C THR A 96 -0.30 -16.26 6.82
N LYS A 97 0.20 -15.05 7.07
CA LYS A 97 -0.64 -13.90 7.48
C LYS A 97 -1.67 -13.51 6.43
N PHE A 98 -1.32 -13.57 5.14
CA PHE A 98 -2.28 -13.35 4.07
C PHE A 98 -3.38 -14.42 4.08
N VAL A 99 -3.03 -15.69 4.21
CA VAL A 99 -3.99 -16.80 4.32
C VAL A 99 -4.90 -16.62 5.52
N ILE A 100 -4.35 -16.25 6.69
CA ILE A 100 -5.14 -15.95 7.90
C ILE A 100 -6.12 -14.80 7.62
N SER A 101 -5.69 -13.76 6.91
CA SER A 101 -6.57 -12.65 6.53
C SER A 101 -7.71 -13.07 5.60
N VAL A 102 -7.46 -14.01 4.68
CA VAL A 102 -8.49 -14.58 3.80
C VAL A 102 -9.44 -15.49 4.58
N ILE A 103 -8.93 -16.30 5.50
CA ILE A 103 -9.77 -17.11 6.40
C ILE A 103 -10.63 -16.20 7.28
N PHE A 104 -10.09 -15.10 7.79
CA PHE A 104 -10.85 -14.12 8.57
C PHE A 104 -11.96 -13.47 7.75
N MET A 105 -11.70 -13.10 6.49
CA MET A 105 -12.74 -12.66 5.56
C MET A 105 -13.81 -13.73 5.33
N PHE A 106 -13.39 -14.96 5.10
CA PHE A 106 -14.32 -16.06 4.87
C PHE A 106 -15.21 -16.29 6.08
N ALA A 107 -14.62 -16.30 7.28
CA ALA A 107 -15.35 -16.39 8.53
C ALA A 107 -16.31 -15.20 8.71
N ALA A 108 -15.89 -14.00 8.35
CA ALA A 108 -16.73 -12.81 8.37
C ALA A 108 -17.95 -12.95 7.43
N LEU A 109 -17.80 -13.57 6.25
CA LEU A 109 -18.93 -13.86 5.37
C LEU A 109 -19.84 -14.96 5.90
N THR A 110 -19.27 -16.03 6.45
CA THR A 110 -20.02 -17.25 6.83
C THR A 110 -20.65 -17.16 8.23
N TYR A 111 -20.00 -16.49 9.18
CA TYR A 111 -20.43 -16.45 10.58
C TYR A 111 -21.03 -15.11 11.02
N LEU A 112 -20.70 -14.01 10.33
CA LEU A 112 -21.24 -12.68 10.65
C LEU A 112 -22.35 -12.25 9.67
N ASP A 113 -22.79 -13.15 8.77
CA ASP A 113 -23.77 -12.90 7.70
C ASP A 113 -23.49 -11.60 6.92
N LEU A 114 -22.22 -11.24 6.78
CA LEU A 114 -21.83 -10.00 6.13
C LEU A 114 -22.11 -10.08 4.64
N SER A 115 -22.70 -9.01 4.10
CA SER A 115 -22.99 -8.91 2.67
C SER A 115 -21.71 -9.06 1.84
N PRO A 116 -21.61 -10.07 0.95
CA PRO A 116 -20.47 -10.24 0.05
C PRO A 116 -20.30 -9.02 -0.86
N GLY A 117 -21.40 -8.36 -1.23
CA GLY A 117 -21.37 -7.15 -2.05
C GLY A 117 -20.69 -5.99 -1.33
N GLY A 118 -21.04 -5.74 -0.06
CA GLY A 118 -20.36 -4.72 0.75
C GLY A 118 -18.87 -5.02 0.93
N LEU A 119 -18.52 -6.30 1.03
CA LEU A 119 -17.15 -6.73 1.22
C LEU A 119 -16.30 -6.46 -0.03
N LEU A 120 -16.84 -6.78 -1.20
CA LEU A 120 -16.22 -6.49 -2.50
C LEU A 120 -16.05 -4.99 -2.72
N ILE A 121 -17.04 -4.18 -2.32
CA ILE A 121 -16.94 -2.71 -2.36
C ILE A 121 -15.77 -2.25 -1.48
N GLY A 122 -15.65 -2.76 -0.25
CA GLY A 122 -14.53 -2.43 0.63
C GLY A 122 -13.17 -2.88 0.08
N LEU A 123 -13.09 -4.07 -0.55
CA LEU A 123 -11.89 -4.57 -1.20
C LEU A 123 -11.48 -3.74 -2.42
N SER A 124 -12.45 -3.19 -3.17
CA SER A 124 -12.22 -2.38 -4.38
C SER A 124 -11.40 -1.11 -4.11
N ASN A 125 -11.31 -0.69 -2.86
CA ASN A 125 -10.52 0.43 -2.37
C ASN A 125 -9.08 0.43 -2.91
N ILE A 126 -8.41 -0.73 -2.94
CA ILE A 126 -7.05 -0.83 -3.50
C ILE A 126 -7.02 -0.44 -4.98
N GLY A 127 -8.01 -0.90 -5.76
CA GLY A 127 -8.15 -0.63 -7.19
C GLY A 127 -8.40 0.85 -7.46
N LEU A 128 -9.34 1.46 -6.73
CA LEU A 128 -9.62 2.89 -6.84
C LEU A 128 -8.40 3.73 -6.47
N ALA A 129 -7.72 3.40 -5.37
CA ALA A 129 -6.50 4.09 -4.96
C ALA A 129 -5.41 4.00 -6.03
N THR A 130 -5.24 2.84 -6.69
CA THR A 130 -4.28 2.69 -7.79
C THR A 130 -4.65 3.50 -9.03
N ILE A 131 -5.94 3.57 -9.37
CA ILE A 131 -6.41 4.35 -10.50
C ILE A 131 -6.18 5.84 -10.24
N ILE A 132 -6.60 6.35 -9.08
CA ILE A 132 -6.42 7.76 -8.70
C ILE A 132 -4.92 8.12 -8.68
N LEU A 133 -4.07 7.25 -8.10
CA LEU A 133 -2.63 7.48 -8.10
C LEU A 133 -2.06 7.53 -9.54
N SER A 134 -2.55 6.66 -10.43
CA SER A 134 -2.13 6.65 -11.83
C SER A 134 -2.51 7.96 -12.54
N PHE A 135 -3.71 8.50 -12.28
CA PHE A 135 -4.12 9.80 -12.80
C PHE A 135 -3.29 10.96 -12.25
N ILE A 136 -2.99 10.96 -10.94
CA ILE A 136 -2.12 11.97 -10.33
C ILE A 136 -0.73 11.94 -10.99
N ARG A 137 -0.20 10.74 -11.29
CA ARG A 137 1.10 10.58 -11.95
C ARG A 137 1.10 11.00 -13.42
N MET A 138 -0.04 10.83 -14.11
CA MET A 138 -0.19 11.20 -15.53
C MET A 138 -0.29 12.71 -15.73
N MET A 139 -0.72 13.49 -14.71
CA MET A 139 -0.75 14.94 -14.80
C MET A 139 0.68 15.50 -14.67
N PRO A 140 1.24 16.13 -15.73
CA PRO A 140 2.53 16.78 -15.63
C PRO A 140 2.42 17.93 -14.62
N SER A 141 3.32 17.95 -13.64
CA SER A 141 3.53 19.15 -12.81
C SER A 141 3.80 20.32 -13.76
N LYS A 142 2.85 21.26 -13.82
CA LYS A 142 3.10 22.57 -14.42
C LYS A 142 4.12 23.34 -13.57
#